data_AF-A0A1V6TXH9-F1
#
_entry.id   AF-A0A1V6TXH9-F1
#
_cell.length_a   1.000
_cell.length_b   1.000
_cell.length_c   1.000
_cell.angle_alpha   90.00
_cell.angle_beta   90.00
_cell.angle_gamma   90.00
#
_symmetry.space_group_name_H-M   'P 1'
#
loop_
_entity.id
_entity.type
_entity.pdbx_description
1 polymer ?
#
loop_
_entity_poly.entity_id
_entity_poly.type
_entity_poly.pdbx_seq_one_letter_code
_entity_poly.pdbx_strand_id
1 'polypeptide(L)'
;MSSTHKQEKTANPVKALGLTPSQAEHLLLGYLCMQKPEANESSRQIDWKKLAELSNFTPSSAKTVFTKARRRLEKWEEKRTAGTAYKGSDEADEAEKDAATETALADNGQN
;
A
#
# COMPACT_ATOMS: atom_id res chain seq x y z
N MET A 1 -38.80 -26.32 3.31
CA MET A 1 -37.40 -26.59 2.93
C MET A 1 -36.61 -25.30 3.15
N SER A 2 -35.83 -25.24 4.23
CA SER A 2 -35.05 -24.06 4.59
C SER A 2 -33.80 -24.03 3.73
N SER A 3 -33.73 -23.09 2.78
CA SER A 3 -32.52 -22.83 1.99
C SER A 3 -31.43 -22.29 2.91
N THR A 4 -30.40 -23.09 3.19
CA THR A 4 -29.16 -22.63 3.81
C THR A 4 -28.41 -21.81 2.76
N HIS A 5 -28.64 -20.49 2.75
CA HIS A 5 -27.79 -19.57 2.01
C HIS A 5 -26.38 -19.60 2.61
N LYS A 6 -25.53 -20.45 2.03
CA LYS A 6 -24.10 -20.49 2.27
C LYS A 6 -23.56 -19.14 1.79
N GLN A 7 -23.31 -18.22 2.71
CA GLN A 7 -22.68 -16.93 2.41
C GLN A 7 -21.36 -17.21 1.69
N GLU A 8 -21.31 -16.89 0.39
CA GLU A 8 -20.04 -16.83 -0.34
C GLU A 8 -19.19 -15.77 0.34
N LYS A 9 -18.16 -16.22 1.04
CA LYS A 9 -17.16 -15.37 1.68
C LYS A 9 -16.37 -14.72 0.54
N THR A 10 -16.85 -13.57 0.05
CA THR A 10 -16.16 -12.80 -0.99
C THR A 10 -14.74 -12.52 -0.51
N ALA A 11 -13.76 -13.17 -1.12
CA ALA A 11 -12.36 -13.00 -0.78
C ALA A 11 -11.98 -11.54 -1.01
N ASN A 12 -11.48 -10.86 0.04
CA ASN A 12 -11.00 -9.50 -0.08
C ASN A 12 -9.71 -9.51 -0.93
N PRO A 13 -9.70 -8.89 -2.13
CA PRO A 13 -8.57 -8.97 -3.04
C PRO A 13 -7.29 -8.35 -2.46
N VAL A 14 -7.40 -7.29 -1.66
CA VAL A 14 -6.25 -6.64 -1.01
C VAL A 14 -5.58 -7.59 -0.02
N LYS A 15 -6.39 -8.33 0.74
CA LYS A 15 -5.88 -9.35 1.68
C LYS A 15 -5.25 -10.53 0.94
N ALA A 16 -5.81 -10.95 -0.19
CA ALA A 16 -5.25 -12.03 -1.01
C ALA A 16 -3.87 -11.68 -1.59
N LEU A 17 -3.59 -10.39 -1.79
CA LEU A 17 -2.30 -9.86 -2.23
C LEU A 17 -1.30 -9.64 -1.08
N GLY A 18 -1.66 -9.95 0.18
CA GLY A 18 -0.78 -9.74 1.34
C GLY A 18 -0.53 -8.27 1.68
N LEU A 19 -1.40 -7.37 1.21
CA LEU A 19 -1.30 -5.93 1.43
C LEU A 19 -2.24 -5.47 2.55
N THR A 20 -1.85 -4.41 3.25
CA THR A 20 -2.79 -3.65 4.08
C THR A 20 -3.61 -2.68 3.21
N PRO A 21 -4.77 -2.19 3.67
CA PRO A 21 -5.54 -1.19 2.94
C PRO A 21 -4.72 0.07 2.59
N SER A 22 -3.94 0.58 3.56
CA SER A 22 -3.05 1.73 3.37
C SER A 22 -1.98 1.48 2.30
N GLN A 23 -1.40 0.27 2.25
CA GLN A 23 -0.43 -0.10 1.21
C GLN A 23 -1.06 -0.14 -0.18
N ALA A 24 -2.26 -0.71 -0.30
CA ALA A 24 -3.00 -0.74 -1.57
C ALA A 24 -3.36 0.67 -2.06
N GLU A 25 -3.80 1.53 -1.14
CA GLU A 25 -4.08 2.94 -1.44
C GLU A 25 -2.84 3.68 -1.93
N HIS A 26 -1.70 3.56 -1.23
CA HIS A 26 -0.44 4.18 -1.66
C HIS A 26 0.00 3.71 -3.05
N LEU A 27 -0.20 2.43 -3.38
CA LEU A 27 0.10 1.93 -4.72
C LEU A 27 -0.77 2.61 -5.78
N LEU A 28 -2.10 2.62 -5.59
CA LEU A 28 -3.04 3.22 -6.53
C LEU A 28 -2.76 4.71 -6.74
N LEU A 29 -2.60 5.46 -5.64
CA LEU A 29 -2.26 6.88 -5.70
C LEU A 29 -0.88 7.10 -6.34
N GLY A 30 0.10 6.25 -6.04
CA GLY A 30 1.44 6.33 -6.61
C GLY A 30 1.43 6.20 -8.14
N TYR A 31 0.59 5.33 -8.71
CA TYR A 31 0.40 5.21 -10.16
C TYR A 31 -0.24 6.45 -10.77
N LEU A 32 -1.17 7.11 -10.07
CA LEU A 32 -1.77 8.38 -10.51
C LEU A 32 -0.80 9.56 -10.40
N CYS A 33 0.20 9.46 -9.53
CA CYS A 33 1.27 10.43 -9.36
C CYS A 33 2.48 10.19 -10.27
N MET A 34 2.45 9.16 -11.13
CA MET A 34 3.50 8.97 -12.12
C MET A 34 3.43 10.07 -13.18
N GLN A 35 4.54 10.79 -13.36
CA GLN A 35 4.68 11.75 -14.44
C GLN A 35 4.62 11.01 -15.78
N LYS A 36 3.95 11.63 -16.76
CA LYS A 36 4.01 11.10 -18.13
C LYS A 36 5.48 11.13 -18.55
N PRO A 37 5.98 10.04 -19.15
CA PRO A 37 7.31 10.10 -19.72
C PRO A 37 7.29 11.17 -20.81
N GLU A 38 8.12 12.20 -20.66
CA GLU A 38 8.40 13.12 -21.75
C GLU A 38 9.03 12.33 -22.90
N ALA A 39 8.90 12.81 -24.13
CA ALA A 39 9.17 12.06 -25.36
C ALA A 39 10.57 11.39 -25.46
N ASN A 40 11.50 11.74 -24.56
CA ASN A 40 12.87 11.25 -24.52
C ASN A 40 13.26 10.56 -23.19
N GLU A 41 12.32 10.29 -22.28
CA GLU A 41 12.63 9.75 -20.95
C GLU A 41 11.86 8.45 -20.67
N SER A 42 12.59 7.32 -20.66
CA SER A 42 12.02 5.97 -20.55
C SER A 42 11.49 5.61 -19.15
N SER A 43 11.68 6.48 -18.15
CA SER A 43 11.31 6.20 -16.76
C SER A 43 10.15 7.08 -16.29
N ARG A 44 9.01 6.46 -15.98
CA ARG A 44 7.94 7.12 -15.23
C ARG A 44 8.39 7.34 -13.79
N GLN A 45 8.74 8.58 -13.45
CA GLN A 45 9.04 8.96 -12.07
C GLN A 45 7.75 9.30 -11.31
N ILE A 46 7.65 8.83 -10.06
CA ILE A 46 6.55 9.18 -9.17
C ILE A 46 6.81 10.55 -8.55
N ASP A 47 5.82 11.43 -8.61
CA ASP A 47 5.80 12.66 -7.83
C ASP A 47 5.49 12.34 -6.36
N TRP A 48 6.55 12.25 -5.55
CA TRP A 48 6.45 11.93 -4.12
C TRP A 48 5.77 13.01 -3.29
N LYS A 49 5.82 14.28 -3.73
CA LYS A 49 5.13 15.37 -3.02
C LYS A 49 3.63 15.24 -3.21
N LYS A 50 3.19 15.06 -4.45
CA LYS A 50 1.78 14.85 -4.78
C LYS A 50 1.23 13.58 -4.11
N LEU A 51 2.01 12.49 -4.07
CA LEU A 51 1.60 11.28 -3.36
C LEU A 51 1.39 11.54 -1.86
N ALA A 52 2.32 12.24 -1.22
CA ALA A 52 2.24 12.60 0.18
C ALA A 52 1.02 13.47 0.51
N GLU A 53 0.72 14.45 -0.33
CA GLU A 53 -0.47 15.29 -0.21
C GLU A 53 -1.76 14.47 -0.30
N LEU A 54 -1.84 13.55 -1.27
CA LEU A 54 -3.03 12.71 -1.47
C LEU A 54 -3.23 11.66 -0.37
N SER A 55 -2.14 11.16 0.23
CA SER A 55 -2.23 10.16 1.29
C SER A 55 -2.20 10.73 2.72
N ASN A 56 -2.00 12.05 2.89
CA ASN A 56 -1.79 12.73 4.17
C ASN A 56 -0.54 12.24 4.94
N PHE A 57 0.57 12.02 4.23
CA PHE A 57 1.86 11.63 4.81
C PHE A 57 2.96 12.63 4.45
N THR A 58 4.14 12.49 5.07
CA THR A 58 5.34 13.14 4.55
C THR A 58 5.80 12.46 3.25
N PRO A 59 6.51 13.15 2.33
CA PRO A 59 7.06 12.54 1.12
C PRO A 59 7.92 11.29 1.39
N SER A 60 8.72 11.31 2.46
CA SER A 60 9.57 10.19 2.85
C SER A 60 8.75 8.99 3.34
N SER A 61 7.73 9.23 4.16
CA SER A 61 6.84 8.17 4.64
C SER A 61 6.03 7.57 3.49
N ALA A 62 5.43 8.41 2.64
CA ALA A 62 4.66 7.97 1.48
C ALA A 62 5.50 7.11 0.51
N LYS A 63 6.75 7.54 0.23
CA LYS A 63 7.71 6.77 -0.56
C LYS A 63 8.03 5.42 0.09
N THR A 64 8.20 5.39 1.40
CA THR A 64 8.50 4.17 2.15
C THR A 64 7.35 3.17 2.08
N VAL A 65 6.12 3.62 2.33
CA VAL A 65 4.91 2.77 2.25
C VAL A 65 4.70 2.25 0.84
N PHE A 66 4.80 3.12 -0.18
CA PHE A 66 4.72 2.72 -1.59
C PHE A 66 5.77 1.64 -1.94
N THR A 67 7.02 1.86 -1.57
CA THR A 67 8.11 0.93 -1.89
C THR A 67 7.93 -0.41 -1.17
N LYS A 68 7.52 -0.39 0.11
CA LYS A 68 7.19 -1.61 0.87
C LYS A 68 6.04 -2.38 0.21
N ALA A 69 4.97 -1.67 -0.18
CA ALA A 69 3.82 -2.27 -0.86
C ALA A 69 4.20 -2.89 -2.21
N ARG A 70 5.02 -2.19 -3.01
CA ARG A 70 5.51 -2.69 -4.31
C ARG A 70 6.33 -3.96 -4.14
N ARG A 71 7.28 -3.98 -3.19
CA ARG A 71 8.08 -5.17 -2.87
C ARG A 71 7.23 -6.35 -2.42
N ARG A 72 6.13 -6.11 -1.67
CA ARG A 72 5.20 -7.18 -1.29
C ARG A 72 4.48 -7.77 -2.50
N LEU A 73 4.08 -6.94 -3.46
CA LEU A 73 3.50 -7.43 -4.72
C LEU A 73 4.51 -8.20 -5.58
N GLU A 74 5.74 -7.69 -5.72
CA GLU A 74 6.83 -8.39 -6.43
C GLU A 74 7.06 -9.79 -5.82
N LYS A 75 7.19 -9.88 -4.48
CA LYS A 75 7.32 -11.16 -3.77
C LYS A 75 6.08 -12.05 -3.92
N TRP A 76 4.88 -11.47 -3.89
CA TRP A 76 3.65 -12.23 -4.09
C TRP A 76 3.60 -12.83 -5.50
N GLU A 77 4.01 -12.07 -6.51
CA GLU A 77 4.11 -12.55 -7.88
C GLU A 77 5.14 -13.66 -8.00
N GLU A 78 6.35 -13.47 -7.46
CA GLU A 78 7.40 -14.49 -7.41
C GLU A 78 6.91 -15.77 -6.73
N LYS A 79 6.26 -15.65 -5.56
CA LYS A 79 5.65 -16.78 -4.85
C LYS A 79 4.52 -17.42 -5.63
N ARG A 80 3.75 -16.66 -6.41
CA ARG A 80 2.67 -17.21 -7.26
C ARG A 80 3.23 -17.95 -8.46
N THR A 81 4.26 -17.40 -9.11
CA THR A 81 4.93 -18.03 -10.27
C THR A 81 5.75 -19.24 -9.84
N ALA A 82 6.44 -19.16 -8.69
CA ALA A 82 7.13 -20.28 -8.06
C ALA A 82 6.16 -21.26 -7.36
N GLY A 83 4.96 -20.80 -7.01
CA GLY A 83 3.88 -21.51 -6.32
C GLY A 83 3.09 -22.47 -7.20
N THR A 84 3.37 -22.51 -8.50
CA THR A 84 3.17 -23.73 -9.31
C THR A 84 4.02 -24.91 -8.77
N ALA A 85 4.96 -24.66 -7.84
CA ALA A 85 5.82 -25.67 -7.22
C ALA A 85 5.97 -25.61 -5.68
N TYR A 86 5.36 -24.67 -4.91
CA TYR A 86 5.51 -24.72 -3.44
C TYR A 86 4.30 -24.21 -2.64
N LYS A 87 3.76 -25.12 -1.83
CA LYS A 87 2.67 -24.93 -0.86
C LYS A 87 3.29 -24.57 0.49
N GLY A 88 3.14 -23.32 0.94
CA GLY A 88 3.39 -22.91 2.33
C GLY A 88 4.50 -21.86 2.50
N SER A 89 4.10 -20.64 2.83
CA SER A 89 4.89 -19.68 3.60
C SER A 89 3.89 -18.62 4.07
N ASP A 90 3.28 -18.95 5.20
CA ASP A 90 2.54 -18.07 6.07
C ASP A 90 3.58 -17.32 6.91
N GLU A 91 4.05 -16.18 6.41
CA GLU A 91 4.79 -15.22 7.24
C GLU A 91 4.13 -13.85 7.05
N ALA A 92 3.18 -13.58 7.94
CA ALA A 92 2.75 -12.25 8.31
C ALA A 92 3.93 -11.54 8.98
N ASP A 93 4.79 -10.91 8.17
CA ASP A 93 5.90 -10.09 8.65
C ASP A 93 5.38 -8.69 9.02
N GLU A 94 5.23 -8.53 10.34
CA GLU A 94 5.29 -7.33 11.19
C GLU A 94 4.37 -6.13 10.87
N ALA A 95 3.35 -6.02 11.71
CA ALA A 95 2.66 -4.77 12.04
C ALA A 95 3.58 -3.92 12.94
N GLU A 96 4.55 -3.25 12.33
CA GLU A 96 5.28 -2.17 13.02
C GLU A 96 4.28 -1.03 13.25
N LYS A 97 3.90 -0.82 14.51
CA LYS A 97 3.03 0.28 14.97
C LYS A 97 3.59 1.60 14.47
N ASP A 98 2.95 2.17 13.46
CA ASP A 98 3.12 3.59 13.12
C ASP A 98 2.35 4.39 14.17
N ALA A 99 3.00 4.61 15.32
CA ALA A 99 2.55 5.60 16.29
C ALA A 99 2.75 6.97 15.65
N ALA A 100 1.75 7.38 14.86
CA ALA A 100 1.55 8.78 14.48
C ALA A 100 1.50 9.58 15.79
N THR A 101 2.61 10.27 16.06
CA THR A 101 2.77 11.14 17.20
C THR A 101 1.74 12.24 17.09
N GLU A 102 0.88 12.28 18.11
CA GLU A 102 -0.09 13.33 18.38
C GLU A 102 0.60 14.70 18.25
N THR A 103 0.31 15.40 17.14
CA THR A 103 0.68 16.80 16.97
C THR A 103 -0.56 17.63 17.23
N ALA A 104 -0.86 17.87 18.51
CA ALA A 104 -1.80 18.88 18.94
C ALA A 104 -1.02 20.13 19.40
N LEU A 105 -0.88 21.03 18.42
CA LEU A 105 -0.73 22.48 18.48
C LEU A 105 -0.22 23.15 19.77
N ALA A 106 0.92 23.83 19.62
CA ALA A 106 1.22 25.02 20.40
C ALA A 106 0.12 26.07 20.21
N ASP A 107 -0.63 26.36 21.26
CA ASP A 107 -1.43 27.58 21.37
C ASP A 107 -0.56 28.65 22.01
N ASN A 108 -0.23 29.66 21.22
CA ASN A 108 0.50 30.85 21.62
C ASN A 108 -0.46 32.02 21.48
N GLY A 109 -1.00 32.55 22.58
CA GLY A 109 -1.67 33.84 22.56
C GLY A 109 -2.64 34.13 23.72
N GLN A 110 -2.35 35.26 24.40
CA GLN A 110 -3.26 36.11 25.21
C GLN A 110 -3.53 35.58 26.64
N ASN A 111 -3.24 36.31 27.73
CA ASN A 111 -3.24 37.75 27.99
C ASN A 111 -2.32 38.04 29.19
#